data_AF-A0AAD5QZM5-F1
#
_entry.id   AF-A0AAD5QZM5-F1
#
_cell.length_a   1.000
_cell.length_b   1.000
_cell.length_c   1.000
_cell.angle_alpha   90.00
_cell.angle_beta   90.00
_cell.angle_gamma   90.00
#
_symmetry.space_group_name_H-M   'P 1'
#
loop_
_entity.id
_entity.type
_entity.pdbx_description
1 polymer ?
#
loop_
_entity_poly.entity_id
_entity_poly.type
_entity_poly.pdbx_seq_one_letter_code
_entity_poly.pdbx_strand_id
1 'polypeptide(L)'
;MSLGLKCGGTLKERAERLFASKGVRAGEIGRDALAKKADNTKEQARILYLAMLEGHIKCIGNVLSEERDATRENVERKQARTVGENEDDDEEPQIESDDEEDSGVPYNPKNLPLGWDGKPIPYWLYKLHGLNISYSCEICGNQVYKGPKAFQKHFNEWRHSHGMRCLGIPNTAHFANITQIKDALDLWNKIKGEKERQKWNPDLDEEYEDTAGNVVNKKMYEDLKRQGLL
;
A
#
# COMPACT_ATOMS: atom_id res chain seq x y z
N MET A 1 -40.87 -47.92 13.58
CA MET A 1 -39.60 -47.71 12.86
C MET A 1 -39.66 -48.47 11.55
N SER A 2 -39.52 -47.80 10.40
CA SER A 2 -39.56 -48.44 9.09
C SER A 2 -38.40 -49.43 8.96
N LEU A 3 -38.68 -50.70 8.62
CA LEU A 3 -37.73 -51.81 8.46
C LEU A 3 -36.79 -51.65 7.24
N GLY A 4 -36.39 -50.42 6.89
CA GLY A 4 -35.54 -50.12 5.74
C GLY A 4 -36.19 -50.36 4.37
N LEU A 5 -37.52 -50.48 4.31
CA LEU A 5 -38.28 -50.76 3.07
C LEU A 5 -38.34 -49.54 2.14
N LYS A 6 -38.39 -49.78 0.83
CA LYS A 6 -38.47 -48.74 -0.21
C LYS A 6 -39.85 -48.05 -0.22
N CYS A 7 -39.89 -46.75 0.08
CA CYS A 7 -41.13 -45.96 0.24
C CYS A 7 -41.67 -45.28 -1.05
N GLY A 8 -40.99 -45.36 -2.20
CA GLY A 8 -41.43 -44.74 -3.47
C GLY A 8 -42.36 -45.62 -4.33
N GLY A 9 -43.01 -45.05 -5.35
CA GLY A 9 -43.87 -45.77 -6.31
C GLY A 9 -45.38 -45.59 -6.12
N THR A 10 -46.19 -46.40 -6.81
CA THR A 10 -47.66 -46.38 -6.69
C THR A 10 -48.14 -46.97 -5.36
N LEU A 11 -49.39 -46.68 -4.95
CA LEU A 11 -49.97 -47.24 -3.71
C LEU A 11 -50.01 -48.77 -3.71
N LYS A 12 -50.25 -49.38 -4.88
CA LYS A 12 -50.29 -50.83 -5.07
C LYS A 12 -48.92 -51.47 -4.81
N GLU A 13 -47.85 -50.92 -5.41
CA GLU A 13 -46.49 -51.40 -5.21
C GLU A 13 -46.01 -51.27 -3.76
N ARG A 14 -46.41 -50.20 -3.07
CA ARG A 14 -46.12 -50.04 -1.63
C ARG A 14 -46.81 -51.10 -0.79
N ALA A 15 -48.08 -51.39 -1.09
CA ALA A 15 -48.83 -52.44 -0.41
C ALA A 15 -48.20 -53.82 -0.66
N GLU A 16 -47.84 -54.13 -1.91
CA GLU A 16 -47.18 -55.40 -2.27
C GLU A 16 -45.87 -55.62 -1.50
N ARG A 17 -45.01 -54.60 -1.38
CA ARG A 17 -43.76 -54.71 -0.60
C ARG A 17 -44.01 -54.90 0.91
N LEU A 18 -45.04 -54.26 1.44
CA LEU A 18 -45.42 -54.40 2.85
C LEU A 18 -46.00 -55.80 3.11
N PHE A 19 -46.83 -56.32 2.21
CA PHE A 19 -47.34 -57.69 2.29
C PHE A 19 -46.24 -58.73 2.16
N ALA A 20 -45.24 -58.52 1.29
CA ALA A 20 -44.09 -59.42 1.16
C ALA A 20 -43.21 -59.51 2.42
N SER A 21 -43.29 -58.52 3.32
CA SER A 21 -42.58 -58.54 4.61
C SER A 21 -43.35 -59.25 5.73
N LYS A 22 -44.60 -59.67 5.49
CA LYS A 22 -45.46 -60.29 6.51
C LYS A 22 -45.07 -61.75 6.74
N GLY A 23 -44.63 -62.07 7.96
CA GLY A 23 -44.24 -63.43 8.35
C GLY A 23 -42.81 -63.82 8.01
N VAL A 24 -42.03 -62.91 7.41
CA VAL A 24 -40.63 -63.10 7.01
C VAL A 24 -39.71 -62.43 8.04
N ARG A 25 -38.62 -63.08 8.44
CA ARG A 25 -37.63 -62.47 9.35
C ARG A 25 -36.84 -61.38 8.62
N ALA A 26 -36.40 -60.35 9.33
CA ALA A 26 -35.77 -59.16 8.73
C ALA A 26 -34.56 -59.44 7.82
N GLY A 27 -33.86 -60.58 7.98
CA GLY A 27 -32.74 -61.00 7.13
C GLY A 27 -33.11 -61.75 5.84
N GLU A 28 -34.37 -62.17 5.69
CA GLU A 28 -34.88 -62.94 4.55
C GLU A 28 -35.66 -62.07 3.55
N ILE A 29 -35.83 -60.78 3.86
CA ILE A 29 -36.45 -59.80 2.97
C ILE A 29 -35.51 -59.57 1.78
N GLY A 30 -35.99 -59.86 0.57
CA GLY A 30 -35.23 -59.66 -0.67
C GLY A 30 -34.71 -58.24 -0.83
N ARG A 31 -33.47 -58.09 -1.33
CA ARG A 31 -32.78 -56.79 -1.48
C ARG A 31 -33.56 -55.77 -2.31
N ASP A 32 -34.47 -56.22 -3.19
CA ASP A 32 -35.32 -55.37 -4.02
C ASP A 32 -36.44 -54.65 -3.24
N ALA A 33 -36.85 -55.20 -2.10
CA ALA A 33 -37.85 -54.60 -1.22
C ALA A 33 -37.23 -53.57 -0.26
N LEU A 34 -35.91 -53.64 -0.04
CA LEU A 34 -35.15 -52.71 0.80
C LEU A 34 -34.76 -51.45 0.01
N ALA A 35 -34.68 -50.32 0.71
CA ALA A 35 -34.12 -49.10 0.14
C ALA A 35 -32.65 -49.33 -0.21
N LYS A 36 -32.23 -48.96 -1.43
CA LYS A 36 -30.82 -48.99 -1.81
C LYS A 36 -30.04 -48.12 -0.82
N LYS A 37 -29.01 -48.67 -0.16
CA LYS A 37 -28.02 -47.85 0.55
C LYS A 37 -27.39 -46.93 -0.49
N ALA A 38 -27.39 -45.62 -0.23
CA ALA A 38 -26.69 -44.67 -1.10
C ALA A 38 -25.24 -45.13 -1.24
N ASP A 39 -24.71 -45.04 -2.46
CA ASP A 39 -23.35 -45.49 -2.78
C ASP A 39 -22.34 -44.58 -2.08
N ASN A 40 -22.02 -44.96 -0.85
CA ASN A 40 -21.23 -44.17 0.10
C ASN A 40 -19.73 -44.21 -0.21
N THR A 41 -19.33 -44.97 -1.24
CA THR A 41 -17.94 -45.12 -1.66
C THR A 41 -17.36 -43.81 -2.18
N LYS A 42 -18.18 -42.99 -2.85
CA LYS A 42 -17.78 -41.66 -3.31
C LYS A 42 -17.56 -40.69 -2.14
N GLU A 43 -18.40 -40.76 -1.13
CA GLU A 43 -18.27 -39.93 0.07
C GLU A 43 -17.07 -40.38 0.92
N GLN A 44 -16.84 -41.68 1.05
CA GLN A 44 -15.67 -42.24 1.72
C GLN A 44 -14.36 -41.86 1.01
N ALA A 45 -14.33 -41.89 -0.33
CA ALA A 45 -13.19 -41.43 -1.11
C ALA A 45 -12.93 -39.93 -0.92
N ARG A 46 -14.00 -39.11 -0.85
CA ARG A 46 -13.90 -37.68 -0.56
C ARG A 46 -13.32 -37.41 0.83
N ILE A 47 -13.80 -38.14 1.86
CA ILE A 47 -13.32 -38.00 3.23
C ILE A 47 -11.85 -38.38 3.35
N LEU A 48 -11.43 -39.49 2.71
CA LEU A 48 -10.02 -39.90 2.66
C LEU A 48 -9.14 -38.83 2.01
N TYR A 49 -9.58 -38.27 0.88
CA TYR A 49 -8.84 -37.22 0.20
C TYR A 49 -8.69 -35.96 1.06
N LEU A 50 -9.74 -35.55 1.77
CA LEU A 50 -9.69 -34.41 2.71
C LEU A 50 -8.70 -34.67 3.86
N ALA A 51 -8.74 -35.86 4.46
CA ALA A 51 -7.81 -36.23 5.53
C ALA A 51 -6.35 -36.22 5.06
N MET A 52 -6.08 -36.64 3.82
CA MET A 52 -4.75 -36.55 3.23
C MET A 52 -4.29 -35.10 3.02
N LEU A 53 -5.18 -34.23 2.51
CA LEU A 53 -4.87 -32.81 2.34
C LEU A 53 -4.62 -32.11 3.68
N GLU A 54 -5.44 -32.37 4.69
CA GLU A 54 -5.24 -31.84 6.04
C GLU A 54 -3.88 -32.25 6.62
N GLY A 55 -3.51 -33.53 6.46
CA GLY A 55 -2.19 -34.02 6.86
C GLY A 55 -1.05 -33.32 6.12
N HIS A 56 -1.20 -33.12 4.81
CA HIS A 56 -0.21 -32.44 3.98
C HIS A 56 -0.03 -30.97 4.39
N ILE A 57 -1.12 -30.22 4.56
CA ILE A 57 -1.10 -28.83 5.01
C ILE A 57 -0.46 -28.73 6.40
N LYS A 58 -0.78 -29.66 7.31
CA LYS A 58 -0.18 -29.69 8.65
C LYS A 58 1.33 -29.89 8.59
N CYS A 59 1.82 -30.79 7.73
CA CYS A 59 3.25 -30.99 7.54
C CYS A 59 3.92 -29.74 6.96
N ILE A 60 3.35 -29.13 5.91
CA ILE A 60 3.87 -27.89 5.33
C ILE A 60 3.89 -26.77 6.38
N GLY A 61 2.81 -26.63 7.16
CA GLY A 61 2.72 -25.62 8.21
C GLY A 61 3.75 -25.80 9.33
N ASN A 62 4.23 -27.03 9.56
CA ASN A 62 5.33 -27.29 10.49
C ASN A 62 6.69 -26.93 9.88
N VAL A 63 6.90 -27.21 8.58
CA VAL A 63 8.15 -26.86 7.87
C VAL A 63 8.28 -25.34 7.74
N LEU A 64 7.19 -24.64 7.48
CA LEU A 64 7.14 -23.18 7.33
C LEU A 64 6.78 -22.46 8.64
N SER A 65 7.05 -23.07 9.81
CA SER A 65 6.67 -22.47 11.09
C SER A 65 7.34 -21.11 11.31
N GLU A 66 8.62 -20.99 10.95
CA GLU A 66 9.39 -19.76 11.08
C GLU A 66 8.79 -18.65 10.22
N GLU A 67 8.50 -18.93 8.94
CA GLU A 67 7.91 -17.95 8.03
C GLU A 67 6.47 -17.57 8.40
N ARG A 68 5.69 -18.52 8.93
CA ARG A 68 4.36 -18.25 9.44
C ARG A 68 4.41 -17.31 10.65
N ASP A 69 5.38 -17.50 11.53
CA ASP A 69 5.52 -16.66 12.72
C ASP A 69 6.07 -15.27 12.33
N ALA A 70 6.99 -15.19 11.37
CA ALA A 70 7.48 -13.93 10.80
C ALA A 70 6.39 -13.12 10.08
N THR A 71 5.55 -13.78 9.27
CA THR A 71 4.41 -13.12 8.60
C THR A 71 3.37 -12.65 9.60
N ARG A 72 3.12 -13.41 10.66
CA ARG A 72 2.24 -12.99 11.76
C ARG A 72 2.76 -11.72 12.44
N GLU A 73 4.05 -11.70 12.80
CA GLU A 73 4.67 -10.51 13.40
C GLU A 73 4.58 -9.30 12.47
N ASN A 74 4.78 -9.50 11.16
CA ASN A 74 4.62 -8.44 10.17
C ASN A 74 3.19 -7.87 10.13
N VAL A 75 2.17 -8.72 10.19
CA VAL A 75 0.77 -8.28 10.25
C VAL A 75 0.49 -7.53 11.54
N GLU A 76 0.96 -8.02 12.69
CA GLU A 76 0.80 -7.33 13.98
C GLU A 76 1.50 -5.96 13.95
N ARG A 77 2.69 -5.86 13.34
CA ARG A 77 3.43 -4.61 13.13
C ARG A 77 2.68 -3.64 12.24
N LYS A 78 2.13 -4.09 11.10
CA LYS A 78 1.30 -3.27 10.20
C LYS A 78 0.02 -2.79 10.90
N GLN A 79 -0.59 -3.63 11.73
CA GLN A 79 -1.83 -3.31 12.44
C GLN A 79 -1.64 -2.27 13.56
N ALA A 80 -0.45 -2.19 14.15
CA ALA A 80 -0.13 -1.23 15.20
C ALA A 80 0.21 0.19 14.69
N ARG A 81 0.37 0.38 13.36
CA ARG A 81 0.76 1.65 12.75
C ARG A 81 -0.42 2.59 12.51
N THR A 82 -0.11 3.89 12.48
CA THR A 82 -1.09 4.94 12.15
C THR A 82 -1.18 5.19 10.63
N VAL A 83 -2.26 5.80 10.17
CA VAL A 83 -2.65 5.89 8.73
C VAL A 83 -1.57 6.50 7.81
N GLY A 84 -0.59 7.25 8.33
CA GLY A 84 0.51 7.83 7.55
C GLY A 84 1.80 7.01 7.48
N GLU A 85 1.96 5.95 8.29
CA GLU A 85 3.20 5.16 8.39
C GLU A 85 3.14 3.84 7.59
N ASN A 86 2.00 3.56 6.94
CA ASN A 86 1.82 2.41 6.06
C ASN A 86 2.27 2.69 4.61
N GLU A 87 2.43 3.95 4.21
CA GLU A 87 2.80 4.30 2.83
C GLU A 87 4.27 3.94 2.50
N ASP A 88 5.15 3.90 3.50
CA ASP A 88 6.58 3.61 3.33
C ASP A 88 6.89 2.09 3.24
N ASP A 89 5.97 1.20 3.61
CA ASP A 89 6.18 -0.27 3.73
C ASP A 89 5.26 -1.10 2.79
N ASP A 90 4.52 -0.42 1.92
CA ASP A 90 3.93 -1.00 0.70
C ASP A 90 4.87 -0.86 -0.50
N GLU A 91 6.04 -0.22 -0.34
CA GLU A 91 7.21 -0.52 -1.17
C GLU A 91 7.73 -1.90 -0.71
N GLU A 92 7.40 -2.95 -1.45
CA GLU A 92 7.89 -4.33 -1.23
C GLU A 92 9.39 -4.33 -0.91
N PRO A 93 9.88 -5.24 -0.04
CA PRO A 93 11.30 -5.38 0.20
C PRO A 93 11.99 -5.58 -1.15
N GLN A 94 12.69 -4.56 -1.62
CA GLN A 94 13.62 -4.70 -2.72
C GLN A 94 14.64 -5.72 -2.24
N ILE A 95 14.51 -6.94 -2.75
CA ILE A 95 15.60 -7.91 -2.71
C ILE A 95 16.73 -7.17 -3.44
N GLU A 96 17.65 -6.59 -2.69
CA GLU A 96 18.98 -6.25 -3.20
C GLU A 96 19.56 -7.61 -3.61
N SER A 97 19.32 -7.99 -4.87
CA SER A 97 20.05 -9.06 -5.50
C SER A 97 21.50 -8.60 -5.51
N ASP A 98 22.27 -9.22 -4.62
CA ASP A 98 23.72 -9.19 -4.59
C ASP A 98 24.24 -9.22 -6.04
N ASP A 99 24.97 -8.17 -6.41
CA ASP A 99 25.55 -7.97 -7.73
C ASP A 99 26.59 -9.06 -8.01
N GLU A 100 26.13 -10.20 -8.55
CA GLU A 100 27.00 -11.12 -9.30
C GLU A 100 26.71 -10.99 -10.81
N GLU A 101 27.75 -10.53 -11.49
CA GLU A 101 27.92 -10.29 -12.93
C GLU A 101 27.11 -11.17 -13.90
N ASP A 102 26.49 -10.45 -14.85
CA ASP A 102 26.49 -10.74 -16.29
C ASP A 102 26.07 -12.14 -16.74
N SER A 103 24.77 -12.38 -16.83
CA SER A 103 24.21 -13.09 -18.00
C SER A 103 22.70 -12.89 -18.13
N GLY A 104 22.28 -12.15 -19.15
CA GLY A 104 20.91 -12.26 -19.65
C GLY A 104 20.11 -10.98 -19.81
N VAL A 105 20.71 -9.80 -20.01
CA VAL A 105 19.96 -8.65 -20.53
C VAL A 105 19.47 -9.01 -21.94
N PRO A 106 18.15 -9.22 -22.17
CA PRO A 106 17.67 -9.59 -23.49
C PRO A 106 17.95 -8.43 -24.46
N TYR A 107 18.47 -8.75 -25.64
CA TYR A 107 18.75 -7.77 -26.69
C TYR A 107 17.53 -6.86 -26.91
N ASN A 108 17.72 -5.55 -26.67
CA ASN A 108 16.71 -4.49 -26.78
C ASN A 108 16.93 -3.68 -28.07
N PRO A 109 16.54 -4.21 -29.25
CA PRO A 109 16.83 -3.59 -30.54
C PRO A 109 16.16 -2.22 -30.76
N LYS A 110 15.24 -1.79 -29.87
CA LYS A 110 14.54 -0.51 -29.95
C LYS A 110 14.84 0.45 -28.79
N ASN A 111 15.81 0.15 -27.92
CA ASN A 111 16.16 0.95 -26.75
C ASN A 111 14.93 1.44 -25.94
N LEU A 112 13.91 0.58 -25.85
CA LEU A 112 12.72 0.88 -25.06
C LEU A 112 13.07 0.79 -23.57
N PRO A 113 12.66 1.74 -22.72
CA PRO A 113 12.97 1.68 -21.30
C PRO A 113 12.41 0.39 -20.68
N LEU A 114 13.27 -0.28 -19.93
CA LEU A 114 12.98 -1.55 -19.27
C LEU A 114 12.01 -1.31 -18.12
N GLY A 115 11.05 -2.21 -17.96
CA GLY A 115 10.19 -2.21 -16.79
C GLY A 115 10.95 -2.68 -15.54
N TRP A 116 10.26 -2.66 -14.41
CA TRP A 116 10.74 -3.21 -13.14
C TRP A 116 10.99 -4.75 -13.18
N ASP A 117 10.44 -5.45 -14.19
CA ASP A 117 10.62 -6.88 -14.46
C ASP A 117 11.81 -7.17 -15.41
N GLY A 118 12.63 -6.16 -15.76
CA GLY A 118 13.73 -6.31 -16.72
C GLY A 118 13.30 -6.62 -18.17
N LYS A 119 11.98 -6.73 -18.43
CA LYS A 119 11.40 -6.91 -19.75
C LYS A 119 11.04 -5.56 -20.39
N PRO A 120 11.12 -5.42 -21.73
CA PRO A 120 10.73 -4.20 -22.42
C PRO A 120 9.23 -3.92 -22.23
N ILE A 121 8.90 -2.71 -21.77
CA ILE A 121 7.52 -2.29 -21.52
C ILE A 121 6.73 -2.27 -22.83
N PRO A 122 5.50 -2.83 -22.89
CA PRO A 122 4.66 -2.71 -24.08
C PRO A 122 4.45 -1.25 -24.53
N TYR A 123 4.52 -0.98 -25.83
CA TYR A 123 4.49 0.39 -26.38
C TYR A 123 3.23 1.20 -26.02
N TRP A 124 2.08 0.55 -25.92
CA TRP A 124 0.83 1.20 -25.49
C TRP A 124 0.89 1.65 -24.02
N LEU A 125 1.54 0.86 -23.16
CA LEU A 125 1.71 1.17 -21.74
C LEU A 125 2.72 2.31 -21.55
N TYR A 126 3.79 2.32 -22.35
CA TYR A 126 4.76 3.40 -22.44
C TYR A 126 4.10 4.75 -22.80
N LYS A 127 3.20 4.74 -23.80
CA LYS A 127 2.44 5.92 -24.23
C LYS A 127 1.35 6.32 -23.23
N LEU A 128 0.67 5.35 -22.61
CA LEU A 128 -0.39 5.58 -21.63
C LEU A 128 0.14 6.29 -20.38
N HIS A 129 1.27 5.83 -19.85
CA HIS A 129 1.89 6.42 -18.65
C HIS A 129 2.79 7.62 -18.95
N GLY A 130 2.90 8.04 -20.22
CA GLY A 130 3.66 9.24 -20.61
C GLY A 130 5.18 9.09 -20.46
N LEU A 131 5.73 7.88 -20.41
CA LEU A 131 7.18 7.66 -20.30
C LEU A 131 7.94 8.10 -21.56
N ASN A 132 7.22 8.43 -22.64
CA ASN A 132 7.74 9.06 -23.87
C ASN A 132 8.05 10.55 -23.71
N ILE A 133 7.66 11.17 -22.60
CA ILE A 133 7.91 12.56 -22.31
C ILE A 133 9.06 12.63 -21.32
N SER A 134 10.13 13.31 -21.71
CA SER A 134 11.30 13.56 -20.86
C SER A 134 11.20 14.94 -20.22
N TYR A 135 11.36 14.99 -18.90
CA TYR A 135 11.47 16.22 -18.12
C TYR A 135 12.91 16.36 -17.62
N SER A 136 13.44 17.57 -17.57
CA SER A 136 14.78 17.82 -17.01
C SER A 136 14.65 18.70 -15.77
N CYS A 137 15.52 18.47 -14.78
CA CYS A 137 15.60 19.26 -13.56
C CYS A 137 17.00 19.86 -13.40
N GLU A 138 17.10 21.20 -13.43
CA GLU A 138 18.37 21.93 -13.34
C GLU A 138 18.99 21.80 -11.95
N ILE A 139 18.17 21.86 -10.89
CA ILE A 139 18.59 21.70 -9.48
C ILE A 139 19.26 20.34 -9.25
N CYS A 140 18.87 19.30 -9.99
CA CYS A 140 19.46 17.96 -9.94
C CYS A 140 20.68 17.78 -10.88
N GLY A 141 21.23 18.86 -11.45
CA GLY A 141 22.32 18.78 -12.42
C GLY A 141 21.87 18.43 -13.84
N ASN A 142 20.72 18.98 -14.27
CA ASN A 142 20.09 18.70 -15.58
C ASN A 142 19.72 17.23 -15.80
N GLN A 143 19.39 16.53 -14.72
CA GLN A 143 19.04 15.13 -14.81
C GLN A 143 17.68 14.93 -15.46
N VAL A 144 17.60 13.96 -16.37
CA VAL A 144 16.42 13.70 -17.19
C VAL A 144 15.58 12.58 -16.57
N TYR A 145 14.32 12.89 -16.28
CA TYR A 145 13.31 11.97 -15.76
C TYR A 145 12.31 11.62 -16.86
N LYS A 146 12.01 10.33 -17.00
CA LYS A 146 11.05 9.83 -18.01
C LYS A 146 9.67 9.69 -17.39
N GLY A 147 8.75 10.52 -17.89
CA GLY A 147 7.34 10.52 -17.54
C GLY A 147 6.99 11.35 -16.30
N PRO A 148 5.71 11.78 -16.19
CA PRO A 148 5.29 12.70 -15.14
C PRO A 148 5.40 12.11 -13.73
N LYS A 149 5.12 10.81 -13.55
CA LYS A 149 5.13 10.17 -12.22
C LYS A 149 6.55 10.14 -11.62
N ALA A 150 7.54 9.73 -12.40
CA ALA A 150 8.95 9.75 -11.97
C ALA A 150 9.41 11.19 -11.69
N PHE A 151 9.02 12.12 -12.55
CA PHE A 151 9.29 13.54 -12.36
C PHE A 151 8.51 14.17 -11.19
N GLN A 152 7.44 13.59 -10.66
CA GLN A 152 6.84 14.08 -9.41
C GLN A 152 7.55 13.48 -8.20
N LYS A 153 7.89 12.18 -8.25
CA LYS A 153 8.61 11.50 -7.15
C LYS A 153 9.97 12.14 -6.87
N HIS A 154 10.66 12.62 -7.90
CA HIS A 154 12.01 13.16 -7.74
C HIS A 154 12.14 14.38 -6.79
N PHE A 155 11.07 15.14 -6.56
CA PHE A 155 11.11 16.28 -5.62
C PHE A 155 11.37 15.85 -4.17
N ASN A 156 10.96 14.64 -3.82
CA ASN A 156 11.17 14.05 -2.50
C ASN A 156 12.42 13.15 -2.45
N GLU A 157 13.06 12.88 -3.60
CA GLU A 157 14.28 12.08 -3.64
C GLU A 157 15.45 12.81 -2.98
N TRP A 158 16.41 12.02 -2.51
CA TRP A 158 17.62 12.53 -1.88
C TRP A 158 18.40 13.49 -2.80
N ARG A 159 18.49 13.21 -4.10
CA ARG A 159 19.24 14.05 -5.06
C ARG A 159 18.69 15.47 -5.13
N HIS A 160 17.38 15.62 -5.24
CA HIS A 160 16.73 16.93 -5.30
C HIS A 160 16.84 17.65 -3.96
N SER A 161 16.58 16.94 -2.85
CA SER A 161 16.74 17.47 -1.50
C SER A 161 18.16 17.95 -1.22
N HIS A 162 19.17 17.22 -1.72
CA HIS A 162 20.57 17.60 -1.62
C HIS A 162 20.88 18.84 -2.47
N GLY A 163 20.38 18.90 -3.72
CA GLY A 163 20.51 20.09 -4.57
C GLY A 163 19.93 21.35 -3.92
N MET A 164 18.73 21.25 -3.34
CA MET A 164 18.11 22.33 -2.58
C MET A 164 18.94 22.75 -1.36
N ARG A 165 19.51 21.78 -0.64
CA ARG A 165 20.40 22.04 0.50
C ARG A 165 21.67 22.78 0.08
N CYS A 166 22.27 22.44 -1.06
CA CYS A 166 23.43 23.14 -1.60
C CYS A 166 23.12 24.60 -1.97
N LEU A 167 21.88 24.90 -2.36
CA LEU A 167 21.39 26.26 -2.61
C LEU A 167 21.03 27.01 -1.31
N GLY A 168 21.03 26.34 -0.16
CA GLY A 168 20.63 26.92 1.12
C GLY A 168 19.12 27.11 1.26
N ILE A 169 18.32 26.42 0.45
CA ILE A 169 16.85 26.48 0.46
C ILE A 169 16.29 25.23 1.15
N PRO A 170 15.38 25.35 2.13
CA PRO A 170 14.74 24.18 2.74
C PRO A 170 13.78 23.51 1.74
N ASN A 171 13.91 22.18 1.57
CA ASN A 171 13.01 21.40 0.72
C ASN A 171 11.63 21.28 1.40
N THR A 172 10.71 22.16 1.02
CA THR A 172 9.33 22.23 1.54
C THR A 172 8.36 22.18 0.37
N ALA A 173 7.08 21.87 0.64
CA ALA A 173 6.04 21.78 -0.39
C ALA A 173 5.86 23.04 -1.24
N HIS A 174 6.32 24.22 -0.76
CA HIS A 174 6.33 25.47 -1.52
C HIS A 174 7.19 25.40 -2.78
N PHE A 175 8.21 24.54 -2.81
CA PHE A 175 9.14 24.38 -3.92
C PHE A 175 8.78 23.21 -4.85
N ALA A 176 7.61 22.60 -4.66
CA ALA A 176 7.13 21.57 -5.57
C ALA A 176 7.01 22.13 -7.01
N ASN A 177 7.39 21.34 -8.00
CA ASN A 177 7.37 21.69 -9.44
C ASN A 177 8.43 22.71 -9.88
N ILE A 178 9.33 23.16 -9.01
CA ILE A 178 10.39 24.10 -9.39
C ILE A 178 11.63 23.34 -9.87
N THR A 179 12.01 23.56 -11.12
CA THR A 179 13.16 22.90 -11.75
C THR A 179 14.37 23.80 -11.91
N GLN A 180 14.13 25.08 -12.16
CA GLN A 180 15.17 26.06 -12.43
C GLN A 180 15.75 26.63 -11.14
N ILE A 181 17.07 26.80 -11.11
CA ILE A 181 17.77 27.30 -9.92
C ILE A 181 17.38 28.76 -9.66
N LYS A 182 17.25 29.57 -10.73
CA LYS A 182 16.87 30.98 -10.64
C LYS A 182 15.50 31.16 -10.00
N ASP A 183 14.51 30.39 -10.46
CA ASP A 183 13.13 30.47 -9.96
C ASP A 183 13.05 30.08 -8.49
N ALA A 184 13.82 29.06 -8.07
CA ALA A 184 13.90 28.64 -6.68
C ALA A 184 14.45 29.76 -5.78
N LEU A 185 15.53 30.43 -6.21
CA LEU A 185 16.12 31.55 -5.47
C LEU A 185 15.17 32.74 -5.38
N ASP A 186 14.51 33.10 -6.47
CA ASP A 186 13.55 34.21 -6.51
C ASP A 186 12.36 33.97 -5.59
N LEU A 187 11.83 32.73 -5.58
CA LEU A 187 10.76 32.36 -4.66
C LEU A 187 11.23 32.37 -3.20
N TRP A 188 12.42 31.83 -2.93
CA TRP A 188 12.97 31.81 -1.59
C TRP A 188 13.19 33.22 -1.02
N ASN A 189 13.72 34.15 -1.83
CA ASN A 189 13.90 35.53 -1.42
C ASN A 189 12.57 36.22 -1.11
N LYS A 190 11.52 35.96 -1.87
CA LYS A 190 10.17 36.47 -1.59
C LYS A 190 9.61 35.93 -0.28
N ILE A 191 9.65 34.62 -0.08
CA ILE A 191 9.16 33.95 1.13
C ILE A 191 9.95 34.43 2.36
N LYS A 192 11.27 34.54 2.25
CA LYS A 192 12.13 35.05 3.32
C LYS A 192 11.76 36.49 3.70
N GLY A 193 11.57 37.36 2.72
CA GLY A 193 11.15 38.75 2.97
C GLY A 193 9.76 38.86 3.60
N GLU A 194 8.81 38.02 3.19
CA GLU A 194 7.49 37.95 3.84
C GLU A 194 7.58 37.46 5.28
N LYS A 195 8.38 36.43 5.53
CA LYS A 195 8.58 35.88 6.87
C LYS A 195 9.30 36.85 7.81
N GLU A 196 10.26 37.62 7.29
CA GLU A 196 10.93 38.69 8.04
C GLU A 196 9.97 39.83 8.39
N ARG A 197 9.05 40.19 7.48
CA ARG A 197 8.00 41.19 7.75
C ARG A 197 6.96 40.72 8.77
N GLN A 198 6.64 39.42 8.79
CA GLN A 198 5.70 38.84 9.76
C GLN A 198 6.32 38.60 11.13
N LYS A 199 7.66 38.66 11.24
CA LYS A 199 8.35 38.45 12.51
C LYS A 199 8.13 39.68 13.37
N TRP A 200 7.37 39.50 14.46
CA TRP A 200 7.13 40.55 15.45
C TRP A 200 8.45 41.14 15.93
N ASN A 201 8.56 42.46 15.81
CA ASN A 201 9.72 43.23 16.23
C ASN A 201 9.35 44.08 17.45
N PRO A 202 9.88 43.79 18.65
CA PRO A 202 9.55 44.55 19.86
C PRO A 202 9.77 46.07 19.72
N ASP A 203 10.74 46.51 18.92
CA ASP A 203 11.00 47.95 18.79
C ASP A 203 9.96 48.69 17.92
N LEU A 204 9.27 47.97 17.04
CA LEU A 204 8.31 48.52 16.08
C LEU A 204 6.85 48.15 16.40
N ASP A 205 6.62 46.98 16.98
CA ASP A 205 5.30 46.38 17.16
C ASP A 205 4.87 46.32 18.64
N GLU A 206 5.73 46.70 19.60
CA GLU A 206 5.36 46.84 21.01
C GLU A 206 4.79 48.24 21.26
N GLU A 207 3.52 48.28 21.65
CA GLU A 207 2.76 49.50 21.91
C GLU A 207 2.68 49.78 23.41
N TYR A 208 2.92 51.03 23.79
CA TYR A 208 2.80 51.55 25.16
C TYR A 208 1.73 52.63 25.21
N GLU A 209 0.98 52.67 26.30
CA GLU A 209 -0.01 53.71 26.57
C GLU A 209 0.60 54.80 27.46
N ASP A 210 0.40 56.07 27.08
CA ASP A 210 0.82 57.21 27.90
C ASP A 210 -0.20 57.53 29.02
N THR A 211 0.15 58.49 29.88
CA THR A 211 -0.72 58.95 30.98
C THR A 211 -2.01 59.62 30.51
N ALA A 212 -2.10 60.01 29.24
CA ALA A 212 -3.27 60.60 28.59
C ALA A 212 -4.09 59.57 27.79
N GLY A 213 -3.67 58.30 27.73
CA GLY A 213 -4.32 57.22 27.00
C GLY A 213 -3.97 57.13 25.51
N ASN A 214 -2.92 57.83 25.04
CA ASN A 214 -2.45 57.70 23.67
C ASN A 214 -1.53 56.48 23.52
N VAL A 215 -1.73 55.73 22.44
CA VAL A 215 -0.94 54.55 22.11
C VAL A 215 0.23 54.95 21.23
N VAL A 216 1.46 54.63 21.66
CA VAL A 216 2.70 54.95 20.95
C VAL A 216 3.65 53.74 20.96
N ASN A 217 4.44 53.58 19.90
CA ASN A 217 5.46 52.53 19.86
C ASN A 217 6.49 52.71 20.99
N LYS A 218 7.03 51.61 21.51
CA LYS A 218 8.06 51.58 22.56
C LYS A 218 9.17 52.61 22.37
N LYS A 219 9.76 52.67 21.18
CA LYS A 219 10.85 53.61 20.88
C LYS A 219 10.42 55.07 21.05
N MET A 220 9.24 55.40 20.54
CA MET A 220 8.67 56.74 20.65
C MET A 220 8.37 57.08 22.12
N TYR A 221 7.81 56.11 22.87
CA TYR A 221 7.55 56.24 24.29
C TYR A 221 8.85 56.50 25.08
N GLU A 222 9.90 55.70 24.85
CA GLU A 222 11.19 55.88 25.52
C GLU A 222 11.84 57.22 25.18
N ASP A 223 11.77 57.67 23.91
CA ASP A 223 12.33 58.94 23.47
C ASP A 223 11.57 60.13 24.08
N LEU A 224 10.23 60.10 24.08
CA LEU A 224 9.40 61.11 24.74
C LEU A 224 9.65 61.14 26.26
N LYS A 225 9.84 59.97 26.88
CA LYS A 225 10.12 59.85 28.32
C LYS A 225 11.49 60.44 28.66
N ARG A 226 12.51 60.22 27.82
CA ARG A 226 13.84 60.83 27.98
C ARG A 226 13.81 62.35 27.81
N GLN A 227 12.92 62.86 26.96
CA GLN A 227 12.69 64.29 26.76
C GLN A 227 11.81 64.93 27.84
N GLY A 228 11.17 64.14 28.70
CA GLY A 228 10.26 64.63 29.74
C GLY A 228 8.89 65.08 29.23
N LEU A 229 8.42 64.49 28.11
CA LEU A 229 7.19 64.86 27.40
C LEU A 229 6.02 63.87 27.63
N LEU A 230 6.11 62.99 28.63
CA LEU A 230 5.12 61.94 28.98
C LEU A 230 4.71 62.00 30.45
#